data_AF-A0A560J4F8-F1
#
_entry.id   AF-A0A560J4F8-F1
#
_cell.length_a   1.000
_cell.length_b   1.000
_cell.length_c   1.000
_cell.angle_alpha   90.00
_cell.angle_beta   90.00
_cell.angle_gamma   90.00
#
_symmetry.space_group_name_H-M   'P 1'
#
loop_
_entity.id
_entity.type
_entity.pdbx_description
1 polymer ?
#
loop_
_entity_poly.entity_id
_entity_poly.type
_entity_poly.pdbx_seq_one_letter_code
_entity_poly.pdbx_strand_id
1 'polypeptide(L)'
;MSNPPFHTSPTPPPTLGLLASLAARLPDRERTPKAFLALFGLLGVCLALLALGGKSMSMVLAAPLLAAAGVAALSLFFMVGLLQWRSTIKAWMARTGGSGEFPGLWRLFLAPYRKADVDHMAATGRLPELMAFSMIMIIVSGLVIAALVGVRPAGAQPM
;
A
#
# COMPACT_ATOMS: atom_id res chain seq x y z
N MET A 1 20.34 1.04 54.83
CA MET A 1 19.06 1.36 54.18
C MET A 1 19.34 1.61 52.71
N SER A 2 19.09 0.61 51.87
CA SER A 2 19.37 0.62 50.43
C SER A 2 18.11 1.02 49.67
N ASN A 3 18.19 2.08 48.85
CA ASN A 3 17.12 2.48 47.94
C ASN A 3 16.87 1.39 46.88
N PRO A 4 15.61 1.03 46.58
CA PRO A 4 15.31 0.12 45.49
C PRO A 4 15.55 0.79 44.12
N PRO A 5 15.86 0.01 43.07
CA PRO A 5 16.13 0.54 41.74
C PRO A 5 14.84 1.08 41.11
N PHE A 6 14.97 2.21 40.41
CA PHE A 6 13.93 2.80 39.58
C PHE A 6 13.39 1.75 38.60
N HIS A 7 12.16 1.32 38.81
CA HIS A 7 11.37 0.66 37.78
C HIS A 7 11.19 1.66 36.63
N THR A 8 11.91 1.49 35.53
CA THR A 8 11.58 2.11 34.25
C THR A 8 10.22 1.55 33.82
N SER A 9 9.16 2.30 34.07
CA SER A 9 7.84 2.03 33.49
C SER A 9 8.01 1.93 31.96
N PRO A 10 7.44 0.90 31.30
CA PRO A 10 7.43 0.86 29.85
C PRO A 10 6.61 2.07 29.39
N THR A 11 7.25 3.02 28.72
CA THR A 11 6.56 4.10 28.03
C THR A 11 5.53 3.46 27.11
N PRO A 12 4.24 3.84 27.22
CA PRO A 12 3.24 3.32 26.29
C PRO A 12 3.70 3.64 24.87
N PRO A 13 3.58 2.71 23.92
CA PRO A 13 3.98 2.97 22.55
C PRO A 13 3.26 4.23 22.08
N PRO A 14 3.95 5.16 21.41
CA PRO A 14 3.30 6.36 20.89
C PRO A 14 2.10 5.92 20.06
N THR A 15 0.92 6.43 20.40
CA THR A 15 -0.31 6.14 19.67
C THR A 15 -0.13 6.70 18.26
N LEU A 16 0.18 5.79 17.32
CA LEU A 16 0.32 6.13 15.91
C LEU A 16 -0.92 6.88 15.43
N GLY A 17 -0.71 7.94 14.65
CA GLY A 17 -1.82 8.59 13.95
C GLY A 17 -2.60 7.59 13.10
N LEU A 18 -3.88 7.84 12.83
CA LEU A 18 -4.76 6.90 12.11
C LEU A 18 -4.16 6.43 10.78
N LEU A 19 -3.59 7.33 9.98
CA LEU A 19 -2.93 7.00 8.72
C LEU A 19 -1.67 6.14 8.91
N ALA A 20 -0.88 6.41 9.95
CA ALA A 20 0.31 5.62 10.26
C ALA A 20 -0.05 4.22 10.78
N SER A 21 -1.15 4.11 11.56
CA SER A 21 -1.67 2.82 12.01
C SER A 21 -2.24 1.98 10.86
N LEU A 22 -2.87 2.61 9.85
CA LEU A 22 -3.33 1.93 8.63
C LEU A 22 -2.15 1.51 7.75
N ALA A 23 -1.14 2.38 7.57
CA ALA A 23 0.09 2.02 6.88
C ALA A 23 0.80 0.84 7.56
N ALA A 24 0.79 0.80 8.89
CA ALA A 24 1.31 -0.29 9.70
C ALA A 24 0.52 -1.62 9.55
N ARG A 25 -0.62 -1.65 8.85
CA ARG A 25 -1.34 -2.90 8.54
C ARG A 25 -0.94 -3.49 7.18
N LEU A 26 -0.14 -2.79 6.38
CA LEU A 26 0.34 -3.33 5.11
C LEU A 26 1.17 -4.60 5.35
N PRO A 27 1.12 -5.59 4.43
CA PRO A 27 1.77 -6.88 4.63
C PRO A 27 3.27 -6.70 4.84
N ASP A 28 3.79 -7.17 5.98
CA ASP A 28 5.22 -7.16 6.24
C ASP A 28 5.98 -8.04 5.23
N ARG A 29 7.30 -7.89 5.16
CA ARG A 29 8.16 -8.53 4.16
C ARG A 29 7.97 -10.05 4.06
N GLU A 30 7.71 -10.72 5.18
CA GLU A 30 7.49 -12.17 5.24
C GLU A 30 6.08 -12.60 4.78
N ARG A 31 5.10 -11.70 4.91
CA ARG A 31 3.70 -11.94 4.52
C ARG A 31 3.41 -11.51 3.09
N THR A 32 4.24 -10.63 2.53
CA THR A 32 4.11 -10.10 1.16
C THR A 32 4.06 -11.22 0.11
N PRO A 33 4.90 -12.28 0.14
CA PRO A 33 4.85 -13.35 -0.86
C PRO A 33 3.57 -14.19 -0.77
N LYS A 34 3.11 -14.47 0.46
CA LYS A 34 1.88 -15.23 0.70
C LYS A 34 0.65 -14.47 0.22
N ALA A 35 0.58 -13.18 0.55
CA ALA A 35 -0.47 -12.30 0.06
C ALA A 35 -0.42 -12.17 -1.48
N PHE A 36 0.78 -12.17 -2.07
CA PHE A 36 0.95 -12.07 -3.52
C PHE A 36 0.41 -13.32 -4.21
N LEU A 37 0.78 -14.50 -3.70
CA LEU A 37 0.30 -15.77 -4.22
C LEU A 37 -1.23 -15.90 -4.09
N ALA A 38 -1.79 -15.47 -2.97
CA ALA A 38 -3.24 -15.49 -2.76
C ALA A 38 -3.98 -14.57 -3.74
N LEU A 39 -3.49 -13.34 -3.93
CA LEU A 39 -4.07 -12.39 -4.90
C LEU A 39 -3.90 -12.86 -6.34
N PHE A 40 -2.76 -13.45 -6.67
CA PHE A 40 -2.50 -14.01 -7.99
C PHE A 40 -3.42 -15.21 -8.28
N GLY A 41 -3.61 -16.09 -7.29
CA GLY A 41 -4.57 -17.18 -7.37
C GLY A 41 -6.01 -16.69 -7.56
N LEU A 42 -6.43 -15.69 -6.78
CA LEU A 42 -7.75 -15.08 -6.93
C LEU A 42 -7.93 -14.47 -8.32
N LEU A 43 -6.95 -13.72 -8.81
CA LEU A 43 -6.98 -13.14 -10.16
C LEU A 43 -7.10 -14.25 -11.22
N GLY A 44 -6.30 -15.30 -11.11
CA GLY A 44 -6.36 -16.45 -12.00
C GLY A 44 -7.73 -17.13 -12.03
N VAL A 45 -8.35 -17.33 -10.86
CA VAL A 45 -9.70 -17.89 -10.75
C VAL A 45 -10.74 -16.97 -11.39
N CYS A 46 -10.69 -15.67 -11.12
CA CYS A 46 -11.62 -14.71 -11.72
C CYS A 46 -11.50 -14.69 -13.25
N LEU A 47 -10.27 -14.69 -13.78
CA LEU A 47 -10.03 -14.71 -15.22
C LEU A 47 -10.44 -16.04 -15.86
N ALA A 48 -10.20 -17.17 -15.20
CA ALA A 48 -10.64 -18.49 -15.68
C ALA A 48 -12.16 -18.58 -15.74
N LEU A 49 -12.87 -18.11 -14.71
CA LEU A 49 -14.34 -18.08 -14.68
C LEU A 49 -14.91 -17.16 -15.78
N LEU A 50 -14.29 -16.00 -16.01
CA LEU A 50 -14.67 -15.10 -17.11
C LEU A 50 -14.43 -15.75 -18.48
N ALA A 51 -13.30 -16.43 -18.66
CA ALA A 51 -12.97 -17.13 -19.90
C ALA A 51 -13.93 -18.30 -20.18
N LEU A 52 -14.31 -19.06 -19.14
CA LEU A 52 -15.27 -20.17 -19.22
C LEU A 52 -16.71 -19.68 -19.49
N GLY A 53 -17.10 -18.55 -18.91
CA GLY A 53 -18.42 -17.95 -19.14
C GLY A 53 -18.61 -17.41 -20.56
N GLY A 54 -17.53 -17.00 -21.22
CA GLY A 54 -17.52 -16.55 -22.61
C GLY A 54 -18.46 -15.37 -22.88
N LYS A 55 -18.85 -15.18 -24.15
CA LYS A 55 -19.77 -14.11 -24.60
C LYS A 55 -21.20 -14.23 -24.06
N SER A 56 -21.57 -15.40 -23.57
CA SER A 56 -22.89 -15.76 -23.05
C SER A 56 -23.08 -15.43 -21.57
N MET A 57 -22.02 -14.99 -20.88
CA MET A 57 -22.09 -14.67 -19.47
C MET A 57 -22.95 -13.42 -19.23
N SER A 58 -24.01 -13.57 -18.43
CA SER A 58 -24.85 -12.43 -18.02
C SER A 58 -24.00 -11.36 -17.34
N MET A 59 -24.27 -10.09 -17.67
CA MET A 59 -23.58 -8.94 -17.09
C MET A 59 -23.71 -8.88 -15.56
N VAL A 60 -24.78 -9.46 -15.01
CA VAL A 60 -25.02 -9.59 -13.55
C VAL A 60 -23.96 -10.49 -12.89
N LEU A 61 -23.46 -11.50 -13.60
CA LEU A 61 -22.40 -12.40 -13.14
C LEU A 61 -21.01 -11.90 -13.54
N ALA A 62 -20.87 -11.29 -14.72
CA ALA A 62 -19.58 -10.78 -15.20
C ALA A 62 -19.11 -9.53 -14.44
N ALA A 63 -20.02 -8.62 -14.07
CA ALA A 63 -19.68 -7.40 -13.35
C ALA A 63 -18.96 -7.63 -12.00
N PRO A 64 -19.45 -8.47 -11.08
CA PRO A 64 -18.74 -8.73 -9.83
C PRO A 64 -17.40 -9.45 -10.04
N LEU A 65 -17.29 -10.33 -11.05
CA LEU A 65 -16.04 -10.99 -11.41
C LEU A 65 -15.00 -10.02 -11.97
N LEU A 66 -15.41 -9.10 -12.84
CA LEU A 66 -14.56 -8.03 -13.36
C LEU A 66 -14.12 -7.07 -12.24
N ALA A 67 -15.04 -6.71 -11.34
CA ALA A 67 -14.71 -5.90 -10.18
C ALA A 67 -13.68 -6.61 -9.27
N ALA A 68 -13.90 -7.89 -8.96
CA ALA A 68 -12.97 -8.70 -8.17
C ALA A 68 -11.60 -8.83 -8.85
N ALA A 69 -11.57 -9.09 -10.17
CA ALA A 69 -10.33 -9.15 -10.95
C ALA A 69 -9.60 -7.79 -10.96
N GLY A 70 -10.34 -6.69 -11.12
CA GLY A 70 -9.79 -5.34 -11.06
C GLY A 70 -9.19 -5.01 -9.69
N VAL A 71 -9.89 -5.33 -8.60
CA VAL A 71 -9.39 -5.15 -7.23
C VAL A 71 -8.15 -6.01 -6.99
N ALA A 72 -8.14 -7.26 -7.45
CA ALA A 72 -7.00 -8.16 -7.32
C ALA A 72 -5.78 -7.64 -8.11
N ALA A 73 -5.97 -7.23 -9.36
CA ALA A 73 -4.93 -6.66 -10.20
C ALA A 73 -4.35 -5.36 -9.61
N LEU A 74 -5.22 -4.46 -9.13
CA LEU A 74 -4.81 -3.21 -8.47
C LEU A 74 -4.04 -3.49 -7.17
N SER A 75 -4.50 -4.47 -6.39
CA SER A 75 -3.81 -4.91 -5.17
C SER A 75 -2.43 -5.49 -5.47
N LEU A 76 -2.30 -6.29 -6.54
CA LEU A 76 -1.01 -6.80 -7.00
C LEU A 76 -0.08 -5.66 -7.45
N PHE A 77 -0.60 -4.68 -8.18
CA PHE A 77 0.15 -3.49 -8.58
C PHE A 77 0.72 -2.74 -7.36
N PHE A 78 -0.11 -2.49 -6.34
CA PHE A 78 0.36 -1.88 -5.11
C PHE A 78 1.37 -2.74 -4.36
N MET A 79 1.23 -4.06 -4.39
CA MET A 79 2.19 -4.97 -3.76
C MET A 79 3.56 -4.96 -4.46
N VAL A 80 3.57 -4.92 -5.79
CA VAL A 80 4.81 -4.76 -6.57
C VAL A 80 5.42 -3.39 -6.26
N GLY A 81 4.61 -2.33 -6.23
CA GLY A 81 5.04 -0.99 -5.82
C GLY A 81 5.68 -0.98 -4.44
N LEU A 82 5.07 -1.65 -3.45
CA LEU A 82 5.62 -1.83 -2.10
C LEU A 82 6.97 -2.55 -2.08
N LEU A 83 7.10 -3.64 -2.83
CA LEU A 83 8.36 -4.39 -2.94
C LEU A 83 9.47 -3.53 -3.57
N GLN A 84 9.14 -2.82 -4.65
CA GLN A 84 10.05 -1.90 -5.32
C GLN A 84 10.48 -0.79 -4.37
N TRP A 85 9.52 -0.16 -3.68
CA TRP A 85 9.78 0.94 -2.74
C TRP A 85 10.69 0.49 -1.61
N ARG A 86 10.39 -0.66 -0.97
CA ARG A 86 11.26 -1.26 0.07
C ARG A 86 12.69 -1.44 -0.43
N SER A 87 12.87 -1.96 -1.64
CA SER A 87 14.19 -2.14 -2.24
C SER A 87 14.90 -0.80 -2.44
N THR A 88 14.20 0.20 -2.97
CA THR A 88 14.75 1.54 -3.19
C THR A 88 15.13 2.24 -1.88
N ILE A 89 14.28 2.20 -0.84
CA ILE A 89 14.58 2.78 0.48
C ILE A 89 15.77 2.06 1.10
N LYS A 90 15.82 0.72 1.05
CA LYS A 90 16.95 -0.04 1.61
C LYS A 90 18.26 0.29 0.89
N ALA A 91 18.25 0.35 -0.45
CA ALA A 91 19.41 0.72 -1.25
C ALA A 91 19.85 2.16 -0.96
N TRP A 92 18.91 3.07 -0.74
CA TRP A 92 19.20 4.46 -0.38
C TRP A 92 19.79 4.57 1.02
N MET A 93 19.19 3.93 2.04
CA MET A 93 19.71 3.93 3.41
C MET A 93 21.12 3.34 3.50
N ALA A 94 21.41 2.29 2.70
CA ALA A 94 22.74 1.71 2.61
C ALA A 94 23.78 2.69 2.02
N ARG A 95 23.35 3.64 1.16
CA ARG A 95 24.22 4.64 0.53
C ARG A 95 24.39 5.91 1.36
N THR A 96 23.37 6.32 2.11
CA THR A 96 23.37 7.58 2.88
C THR A 96 23.70 7.38 4.36
N GLY A 97 23.95 6.14 4.82
CA GLY A 97 24.24 5.85 6.22
C GLY A 97 23.10 6.21 7.17
N GLY A 98 21.88 6.35 6.64
CA GLY A 98 20.69 6.74 7.41
C GLY A 98 20.67 8.19 7.90
N SER A 99 21.64 9.04 7.53
CA SER A 99 21.84 10.35 8.16
C SER A 99 21.28 11.56 7.40
N GLY A 100 20.91 11.44 6.12
CA GLY A 100 20.67 12.63 5.29
C GLY A 100 19.26 12.67 4.73
N GLU A 101 18.52 13.72 5.08
CA GLU A 101 17.27 14.20 4.47
C GLU A 101 16.71 13.40 3.27
N PHE A 102 15.47 12.92 3.42
CA PHE A 102 14.75 12.29 2.31
C PHE A 102 14.73 13.21 1.08
N PRO A 103 14.92 12.65 -0.14
CA PRO A 103 14.79 13.41 -1.39
C PRO A 103 13.50 14.23 -1.39
N GLY A 104 13.48 15.41 -2.01
CA GLY A 104 12.31 16.30 -1.98
C GLY A 104 11.00 15.62 -2.43
N LEU A 105 11.08 14.70 -3.40
CA LEU A 105 9.93 13.91 -3.85
C LEU A 105 9.39 12.96 -2.77
N TRP A 106 10.27 12.45 -1.89
CA TRP A 106 9.92 11.53 -0.81
C TRP A 106 9.28 12.27 0.36
N ARG A 107 9.70 13.51 0.60
CA ARG A 107 9.05 14.41 1.57
C ARG A 107 7.57 14.64 1.25
N LEU A 108 7.18 14.68 -0.03
CA LEU A 108 5.77 14.83 -0.42
C LEU A 108 4.92 13.65 0.05
N PHE A 109 5.42 12.42 -0.03
CA PHE A 109 4.72 11.24 0.47
C PHE A 109 4.69 11.17 2.00
N LEU A 110 5.59 11.87 2.68
CA LEU A 110 5.66 11.93 4.14
C LEU A 110 4.91 13.14 4.74
N ALA A 111 4.57 14.13 3.91
CA ALA A 111 3.87 15.35 4.29
C ALA A 111 2.57 15.14 5.09
N PRO A 112 1.72 14.13 4.80
CA PRO A 112 0.48 13.93 5.57
C PRO A 112 0.71 13.31 6.96
N TYR A 113 1.94 12.92 7.32
CA TYR A 113 2.24 12.27 8.60
C TYR A 113 2.95 13.22 9.57
N ARG A 114 2.73 13.01 10.87
CA ARG A 114 3.48 13.73 11.90
C ARG A 114 4.92 13.24 11.96
N LYS A 115 5.85 14.14 12.25
CA LYS A 115 7.28 13.81 12.40
C LYS A 115 7.52 12.63 13.36
N ALA A 116 6.80 12.58 14.48
CA ALA A 116 6.89 11.48 15.44
C ALA A 116 6.48 10.10 14.85
N ASP A 117 5.47 10.04 13.97
CA ASP A 117 5.06 8.80 13.31
C ASP A 117 6.11 8.36 12.28
N VAL A 118 6.67 9.32 11.54
CA VAL A 118 7.74 9.08 10.57
C VAL A 118 8.99 8.54 11.25
N ASP A 119 9.41 9.17 12.35
CA ASP A 119 10.58 8.75 13.13
C ASP A 119 10.37 7.34 13.74
N HIS A 120 9.17 7.06 14.25
CA HIS A 120 8.81 5.73 14.77
C HIS A 120 8.80 4.65 13.69
N MET A 121 8.21 4.93 12.52
CA MET A 121 8.17 3.99 11.39
C MET A 121 9.56 3.80 10.77
N ALA A 122 10.41 4.83 10.76
CA ALA A 122 11.81 4.71 10.39
C ALA A 122 12.59 3.81 11.36
N ALA A 123 12.42 4.01 12.67
CA ALA A 123 13.08 3.21 13.71
C ALA A 123 12.67 1.72 13.67
N THR A 124 11.43 1.42 13.28
CA THR A 124 10.91 0.05 13.15
C THR A 124 11.17 -0.57 11.77
N GLY A 125 11.83 0.15 10.86
CA GLY A 125 12.11 -0.33 9.50
C GLY A 125 10.87 -0.40 8.59
N ARG A 126 9.78 0.27 8.99
CA ARG A 126 8.47 0.28 8.30
C ARG A 126 8.17 1.59 7.55
N LEU A 127 9.19 2.40 7.33
CA LEU A 127 9.08 3.63 6.55
C LEU A 127 8.58 3.42 5.10
N PRO A 128 8.99 2.36 4.37
CA PRO A 128 8.47 2.10 3.02
C PRO A 128 6.95 1.94 2.97
N GLU A 129 6.37 1.33 3.99
CA GLU A 129 4.94 1.08 4.14
C GLU A 129 4.18 2.40 4.33
N LEU A 130 4.75 3.32 5.11
CA LEU A 130 4.21 4.66 5.30
C LEU A 130 4.13 5.43 3.98
N MET A 131 5.23 5.45 3.23
CA MET A 131 5.29 6.16 1.94
C MET A 131 4.37 5.51 0.90
N ALA A 132 4.37 4.19 0.82
CA ALA A 132 3.52 3.45 -0.10
C ALA A 132 2.03 3.62 0.23
N PHE A 133 1.66 3.73 1.52
CA PHE A 133 0.28 4.02 1.90
C PHE A 133 -0.19 5.37 1.36
N SER A 134 0.65 6.41 1.42
CA SER A 134 0.32 7.69 0.80
C SER A 134 0.17 7.61 -0.72
N MET A 135 1.05 6.85 -1.40
CA MET A 135 0.91 6.58 -2.83
C MET A 135 -0.40 5.85 -3.15
N ILE A 136 -0.77 4.84 -2.37
CA ILE A 136 -2.03 4.10 -2.49
C ILE A 136 -3.21 5.07 -2.36
N MET A 137 -3.20 5.94 -1.35
CA MET A 137 -4.26 6.92 -1.12
C MET A 137 -4.40 7.90 -2.30
N ILE A 138 -3.29 8.37 -2.88
CA ILE A 138 -3.30 9.24 -4.06
C ILE A 138 -3.93 8.52 -5.26
N ILE A 139 -3.50 7.28 -5.54
CA ILE A 139 -3.99 6.50 -6.68
C ILE A 139 -5.47 6.16 -6.51
N VAL A 140 -5.88 5.70 -5.33
CA VAL A 140 -7.29 5.38 -5.03
C VAL A 140 -8.16 6.63 -5.14
N SER A 141 -7.71 7.77 -4.60
CA SER A 141 -8.44 9.03 -4.71
C SER A 141 -8.59 9.47 -6.17
N GLY A 142 -7.51 9.37 -6.96
CA GLY A 142 -7.54 9.66 -8.39
C GLY A 142 -8.50 8.75 -9.16
N LEU A 143 -8.54 7.46 -8.82
CA LEU A 143 -9.44 6.49 -9.44
C LEU A 143 -10.91 6.74 -9.09
N VAL A 144 -11.19 7.11 -7.83
CA VAL A 144 -12.53 7.52 -7.38
C VAL A 144 -12.98 8.79 -8.11
N ILE A 145 -12.11 9.80 -8.21
CA ILE A 145 -12.41 11.03 -8.95
C ILE A 145 -12.67 10.71 -10.43
N ALA A 146 -11.84 9.89 -11.07
CA ALA A 146 -12.02 9.51 -12.47
C ALA A 146 -13.35 8.79 -12.71
N ALA A 147 -13.76 7.91 -11.78
CA ALA A 147 -15.05 7.23 -11.82
C ALA A 147 -16.22 8.20 -11.64
N LEU A 148 -16.13 9.15 -10.70
CA LEU A 148 -17.17 10.14 -10.43
C LEU A 148 -17.34 11.17 -11.55
N VAL A 149 -16.22 11.62 -12.13
CA VAL A 149 -16.20 12.60 -13.23
C VAL A 149 -16.59 11.95 -14.57
N GLY A 150 -16.69 10.62 -14.62
CA GLY A 150 -17.05 9.89 -15.83
C GLY A 150 -16.02 10.09 -16.93
N VAL A 151 -14.73 10.05 -16.57
CA VAL A 151 -13.63 10.21 -17.54
C VAL A 151 -13.78 9.10 -18.58
N ARG A 152 -14.29 9.45 -19.76
CA ARG A 152 -14.33 8.55 -20.91
C ARG A 152 -12.90 8.22 -21.27
N PRO A 153 -12.56 6.93 -21.48
CA PRO A 153 -11.23 6.58 -21.99
C PRO A 153 -11.00 7.32 -23.30
N ALA A 154 -9.86 7.99 -23.41
CA ALA A 154 -9.45 8.68 -24.63
C ALA A 154 -9.39 7.64 -25.77
N GLY A 155 -10.42 7.62 -26.62
CA GLY A 155 -10.56 6.65 -27.72
C GLY A 155 -11.95 6.08 -27.93
N ALA A 156 -12.93 6.30 -27.04
CA ALA A 156 -14.32 5.92 -27.31
C ALA A 156 -14.92 6.88 -28.35
N GLN A 157 -14.79 6.56 -29.63
CA GLN A 157 -15.52 7.26 -30.68
C GLN A 157 -17.03 7.06 -30.49
N PRO A 158 -17.84 8.10 -30.66
CA PRO A 158 -19.29 7.93 -30.76
C PRO A 158 -19.59 7.09 -32.01
N MET A 159 -20.29 5.97 -31.83
CA MET A 159 -21.10 5.39 -32.89
C MET A 159 -22.45 6.09 -32.90
#